data_AF-A0A259DUB9-F1
#
_entry.id   AF-A0A259DUB9-F1
#
_cell.length_a   1.000
_cell.length_b   1.000
_cell.length_c   1.000
_cell.angle_alpha   90.00
_cell.angle_beta   90.00
_cell.angle_gamma   90.00
#
_symmetry.space_group_name_H-M   'P 1'
#
loop_
_entity.id
_entity.type
_entity.pdbx_description
1 polymer ?
#
loop_
_entity_poly.entity_id
_entity_poly.type
_entity_poly.pdbx_seq_one_letter_code
_entity_poly.pdbx_strand_id
1 'polypeptide(L)'
;MRSAIAGAAQATGTDFAYLMAQAKLESSLDPSAKARTSSASGLYQFTSGTWLRTLDKHGAQHGLGWAADMIEGGTVRDPAARAQLLALRFDPQIASVMAGELAGENSEYLSGVLGRAPDHAELYVAHFFGAEGAGKFLSALASDPSQSAAGILPAAAAANRSTFYGANGARSVGEVMGVIRARMARASDSVGGEDALQRAASMGVTPASAAAQQQFTGGPIAREFQGAAAAGGNSLPQGGSSMADTLRQTFALNEGGSAPAHVKQAYGRLSALGL
;
A
#
# COMPACT_ATOMS: atom_id res chain seq x y z
N MET A 1 11.17 -2.53 10.34
CA MET A 1 10.91 -2.90 8.93
C MET A 1 11.23 -1.77 7.97
N ARG A 2 10.55 -0.63 8.05
CA ARG A 2 10.76 0.53 7.16
C ARG A 2 12.22 0.98 7.03
N SER A 3 12.99 0.99 8.11
CA SER A 3 14.42 1.32 8.07
C SER A 3 15.25 0.34 7.23
N ALA A 4 14.94 -0.96 7.28
CA ALA A 4 15.61 -1.98 6.46
C ALA A 4 15.34 -1.75 4.98
N ILE A 5 14.07 -1.49 4.64
CA ILE A 5 13.62 -1.24 3.27
C ILE A 5 14.24 0.07 2.75
N ALA A 6 14.30 1.12 3.57
CA ALA A 6 14.94 2.39 3.21
C ALA A 6 16.45 2.24 2.99
N GLY A 7 17.14 1.49 3.86
CA GLY A 7 18.56 1.19 3.70
C GLY A 7 18.84 0.39 2.42
N ALA A 8 18.01 -0.60 2.12
CA ALA A 8 18.11 -1.38 0.89
C ALA A 8 17.85 -0.54 -0.38
N ALA A 9 16.84 0.32 -0.36
CA ALA A 9 16.57 1.26 -1.45
C ALA A 9 17.79 2.14 -1.74
N GLN A 10 18.42 2.67 -0.69
CA GLN A 10 19.64 3.46 -0.81
C GLN A 10 20.84 2.64 -1.32
N ALA A 11 21.03 1.43 -0.82
CA ALA A 11 22.18 0.58 -1.15
C ALA A 11 22.13 0.05 -2.59
N THR A 12 20.92 -0.21 -3.12
CA THR A 12 20.72 -0.86 -4.42
C THR A 12 20.28 0.10 -5.53
N GLY A 13 19.84 1.32 -5.16
CA GLY A 13 19.26 2.29 -6.10
C GLY A 13 17.82 1.98 -6.52
N THR A 14 17.22 0.89 -6.01
CA THR A 14 15.81 0.55 -6.26
C THR A 14 14.89 1.49 -5.49
N ASP A 15 13.77 1.89 -6.11
CA ASP A 15 12.79 2.79 -5.49
C ASP A 15 12.23 2.25 -4.16
N PHE A 16 12.22 3.11 -3.14
CA PHE A 16 11.72 2.76 -1.81
C PHE A 16 10.22 2.39 -1.81
N ALA A 17 9.40 3.14 -2.55
CA ALA A 17 7.97 2.89 -2.60
C ALA A 17 7.67 1.56 -3.29
N TYR A 18 8.43 1.20 -4.33
CA TYR A 18 8.38 -0.13 -4.93
C TYR A 18 8.71 -1.24 -3.91
N LEU A 19 9.86 -1.16 -3.24
CA LEU A 19 10.28 -2.19 -2.28
C LEU A 19 9.31 -2.32 -1.11
N MET A 20 8.72 -1.22 -0.65
CA MET A 20 7.69 -1.25 0.39
C MET A 20 6.40 -1.89 -0.10
N ALA A 21 5.93 -1.51 -1.30
CA ALA A 21 4.71 -2.07 -1.88
C ALA A 21 4.87 -3.58 -2.13
N GLN A 22 6.02 -4.01 -2.64
CA GLN A 22 6.33 -5.43 -2.84
C GLN A 22 6.33 -6.19 -1.51
N ALA A 23 7.04 -5.72 -0.48
CA ALA A 23 7.06 -6.37 0.83
C ALA A 23 5.64 -6.51 1.43
N LYS A 24 4.79 -5.50 1.23
CA LYS A 24 3.39 -5.54 1.70
C LYS A 24 2.55 -6.55 0.92
N LEU A 25 2.72 -6.66 -0.39
CA LEU A 25 2.02 -7.66 -1.21
C LEU A 25 2.46 -9.08 -0.87
N GLU A 26 3.76 -9.30 -0.68
CA GLU A 26 4.33 -10.63 -0.50
C GLU A 26 4.06 -11.19 0.91
N SER A 27 4.22 -10.36 1.94
CA SER A 27 4.18 -10.84 3.34
C SER A 27 3.34 -9.98 4.27
N SER A 28 2.69 -8.91 3.79
CA SER A 28 2.10 -7.89 4.68
C SER A 28 3.12 -7.32 5.68
N LEU A 29 4.38 -7.17 5.25
CA LEU A 29 5.53 -6.71 6.07
C LEU A 29 5.95 -7.68 7.19
N ASP A 30 5.55 -8.95 7.13
CA ASP A 30 5.95 -9.99 8.07
C ASP A 30 7.27 -10.67 7.62
N PRO A 31 8.40 -10.44 8.32
CA PRO A 31 9.66 -11.08 7.97
C PRO A 31 9.68 -12.58 8.28
N SER A 32 8.70 -13.11 9.01
CA SER A 32 8.57 -14.52 9.38
C SER A 32 7.64 -15.31 8.45
N ALA A 33 7.03 -14.64 7.46
CA ALA A 33 6.06 -15.22 6.55
C ALA A 33 6.60 -16.48 5.84
N LYS A 34 5.73 -17.48 5.70
CA LYS A 34 6.02 -18.75 5.02
C LYS A 34 4.84 -19.15 4.15
N ALA A 35 5.09 -19.39 2.87
CA ALA A 35 4.08 -19.95 1.99
C ALA A 35 3.77 -21.40 2.38
N ARG A 36 2.50 -21.79 2.30
CA ARG A 36 2.05 -23.17 2.61
C ARG A 36 2.35 -24.18 1.48
N THR A 37 2.51 -23.70 0.26
CA THR A 37 2.56 -24.53 -0.96
C THR A 37 3.88 -24.41 -1.71
N SER A 38 4.83 -23.63 -1.21
CA SER A 38 6.12 -23.43 -1.85
C SER A 38 7.22 -23.17 -0.82
N SER A 39 8.46 -23.06 -1.29
CA SER A 39 9.60 -22.67 -0.44
C SER A 39 9.66 -21.17 -0.17
N ALA A 40 8.73 -20.37 -0.68
CA ALA A 40 8.71 -18.92 -0.51
C ALA A 40 8.64 -18.54 0.97
N SER A 41 9.55 -17.69 1.43
CA SER A 41 9.67 -17.30 2.83
C SER A 41 10.25 -15.91 2.99
N GLY A 42 9.94 -15.29 4.12
CA GLY A 42 10.46 -14.00 4.53
C GLY A 42 9.70 -12.83 3.93
N LEU A 43 10.21 -11.64 4.20
CA LEU A 43 9.59 -10.36 3.87
C LEU A 43 9.17 -10.21 2.38
N TYR A 44 9.99 -10.78 1.49
CA TYR A 44 9.82 -10.72 0.03
C TYR A 44 9.50 -12.09 -0.59
N GLN A 45 9.14 -13.08 0.22
CA GLN A 45 8.70 -14.40 -0.24
C GLN A 45 9.65 -15.08 -1.24
N PHE A 46 10.96 -14.93 -1.05
CA PHE A 46 11.96 -15.58 -1.89
C PHE A 46 11.83 -17.10 -1.85
N THR A 47 11.77 -17.76 -3.01
CA THR A 47 11.94 -19.22 -3.10
C THR A 47 13.38 -19.62 -2.79
N SER A 48 13.62 -20.88 -2.40
CA SER A 48 14.99 -21.35 -2.11
C SER A 48 15.95 -21.13 -3.29
N GLY A 49 15.49 -21.39 -4.52
CA GLY A 49 16.35 -21.28 -5.71
C GLY A 49 16.65 -19.83 -6.08
N THR A 50 15.64 -18.96 -6.06
CA THR A 50 15.84 -17.52 -6.33
C THR A 50 16.76 -16.90 -5.27
N TRP A 51 16.55 -17.26 -4.00
CA TRP A 51 17.38 -16.76 -2.90
C TRP A 51 18.85 -17.09 -3.06
N LEU A 52 19.17 -18.37 -3.27
CA LEU A 52 20.56 -18.80 -3.37
C LEU A 52 21.26 -18.18 -4.58
N ARG A 53 20.58 -18.07 -5.74
CA ARG A 53 21.15 -17.36 -6.90
C ARG A 53 21.37 -15.87 -6.65
N THR A 54 20.47 -15.22 -5.91
CA THR A 54 20.59 -13.78 -5.61
C THR A 54 21.75 -13.55 -4.63
N LEU A 55 21.87 -14.39 -3.59
CA LEU A 55 23.00 -14.35 -2.65
C LEU A 55 24.35 -14.65 -3.33
N ASP A 56 24.40 -15.65 -4.22
CA ASP A 56 25.60 -15.99 -4.98
C ASP A 56 26.10 -14.78 -5.77
N LYS A 57 25.20 -14.11 -6.49
CA LYS A 57 25.55 -12.99 -7.36
C LYS A 57 25.85 -11.69 -6.62
N HIS A 58 25.12 -11.39 -5.55
CA HIS A 58 25.14 -10.06 -4.92
C HIS A 58 25.61 -10.04 -3.47
N GLY A 59 25.63 -11.18 -2.78
CA GLY A 59 25.92 -11.25 -1.36
C GLY A 59 27.26 -10.59 -1.00
N ALA A 60 28.30 -10.84 -1.80
CA ALA A 60 29.63 -10.26 -1.57
C ALA A 60 29.65 -8.73 -1.54
N GLN A 61 28.85 -8.07 -2.39
CA GLN A 61 28.76 -6.60 -2.49
C GLN A 61 28.16 -5.98 -1.21
N HIS A 62 27.42 -6.79 -0.44
CA HIS A 62 26.70 -6.38 0.76
C HIS A 62 27.26 -6.99 2.05
N GLY A 63 28.56 -7.34 2.04
CA GLY A 63 29.26 -7.87 3.22
C GLY A 63 28.95 -9.35 3.53
N LEU A 64 28.31 -10.07 2.62
CA LEU A 64 27.99 -11.50 2.73
C LEU A 64 28.89 -12.35 1.83
N GLY A 65 30.16 -11.96 1.66
CA GLY A 65 31.13 -12.72 0.86
C GLY A 65 31.25 -14.17 1.33
N TRP A 66 31.28 -14.39 2.65
CA TRP A 66 31.27 -15.73 3.25
C TRP A 66 30.08 -16.59 2.81
N ALA A 67 28.92 -15.97 2.56
CA ALA A 67 27.72 -16.66 2.14
C ALA A 67 27.80 -17.01 0.65
N ALA A 68 28.28 -16.07 -0.17
CA ALA A 68 28.49 -16.28 -1.60
C ALA A 68 29.54 -17.37 -1.86
N ASP A 69 30.64 -17.42 -1.10
CA ASP A 69 31.69 -18.43 -1.22
C ASP A 69 31.20 -19.88 -0.98
N MET A 70 30.07 -20.04 -0.28
CA MET A 70 29.45 -21.35 -0.03
C MET A 70 28.45 -21.77 -1.11
N ILE A 71 28.16 -20.89 -2.07
CA ILE A 71 27.20 -21.12 -3.14
C ILE A 71 27.96 -21.25 -4.46
N GLU A 72 27.75 -22.36 -5.16
CA GLU A 72 28.32 -22.59 -6.50
C GLU A 72 27.18 -22.64 -7.51
N GLY A 73 27.03 -21.58 -8.32
CA GLY A 73 26.00 -21.52 -9.37
C GLY A 73 24.58 -21.66 -8.81
N GLY A 74 24.31 -21.04 -7.67
CA GLY A 74 23.04 -21.15 -6.94
C GLY A 74 22.83 -22.47 -6.18
N THR A 75 23.85 -23.33 -6.07
CA THR A 75 23.78 -24.62 -5.37
C THR A 75 24.69 -24.63 -4.14
N VAL A 76 24.21 -25.22 -3.04
CA VAL A 76 24.99 -25.38 -1.81
C VAL A 76 25.11 -26.87 -1.50
N ARG A 77 26.35 -27.37 -1.41
CA ARG A 77 26.63 -28.80 -1.23
C ARG A 77 26.33 -29.29 0.18
N ASP A 78 26.77 -28.54 1.20
CA ASP A 78 26.54 -28.90 2.60
C ASP A 78 25.08 -28.58 3.02
N PRO A 79 24.28 -29.56 3.45
CA PRO A 79 22.92 -29.32 3.91
C PRO A 79 22.82 -28.36 5.10
N ALA A 80 23.82 -28.36 6.00
CA ALA A 80 23.82 -27.47 7.17
C ALA A 80 24.06 -26.02 6.76
N ALA A 81 25.10 -25.77 5.95
CA ALA A 81 25.33 -24.46 5.32
C ALA A 81 24.11 -23.99 4.51
N ARG A 82 23.48 -24.89 3.73
CA ARG A 82 22.28 -24.57 2.95
C ARG A 82 21.13 -24.10 3.84
N ALA A 83 20.91 -24.75 4.97
CA ALA A 83 19.86 -24.35 5.91
C ALA A 83 20.14 -22.96 6.50
N GLN A 84 21.38 -22.66 6.87
CA GLN A 84 21.80 -21.35 7.39
C GLN A 84 21.59 -20.25 6.34
N LEU A 85 22.04 -20.48 5.11
CA LEU A 85 21.86 -19.53 4.01
C LEU A 85 20.38 -19.27 3.73
N LEU A 86 19.54 -20.30 3.71
CA LEU A 86 18.10 -20.13 3.51
C LEU A 86 17.40 -19.42 4.67
N ALA A 87 17.95 -19.47 5.89
CA ALA A 87 17.41 -18.78 7.05
C ALA A 87 17.62 -17.26 6.99
N LEU A 88 18.63 -16.79 6.24
CA LEU A 88 18.86 -15.36 6.03
C LEU A 88 17.68 -14.65 5.34
N ARG A 89 16.75 -15.37 4.70
CA ARG A 89 15.49 -14.81 4.17
C ARG A 89 14.60 -14.18 5.24
N PHE A 90 14.74 -14.63 6.48
CA PHE A 90 13.98 -14.10 7.62
C PHE A 90 14.64 -12.87 8.25
N ASP A 91 15.87 -12.54 7.84
CA ASP A 91 16.52 -11.29 8.24
C ASP A 91 16.02 -10.15 7.34
N PRO A 92 15.31 -9.14 7.90
CA PRO A 92 14.71 -8.08 7.09
C PRO A 92 15.74 -7.18 6.41
N GLN A 93 16.95 -7.02 6.95
CA GLN A 93 17.99 -6.20 6.33
C GLN A 93 18.53 -6.92 5.09
N ILE A 94 18.95 -8.17 5.26
CA ILE A 94 19.51 -8.97 4.17
C ILE A 94 18.46 -9.22 3.10
N ALA A 95 17.24 -9.61 3.48
CA ALA A 95 16.16 -9.85 2.54
C ALA A 95 15.79 -8.59 1.74
N SER A 96 15.81 -7.40 2.36
CA SER A 96 15.51 -6.15 1.65
C SER A 96 16.58 -5.79 0.63
N VAL A 97 17.85 -5.94 0.98
CA VAL A 97 18.95 -5.66 0.06
C VAL A 97 18.93 -6.64 -1.12
N MET A 98 18.76 -7.94 -0.87
CA MET A 98 18.64 -8.92 -1.95
C MET A 98 17.39 -8.70 -2.83
N ALA A 99 16.28 -8.21 -2.25
CA ALA A 99 15.11 -7.82 -3.04
C ALA A 99 15.40 -6.60 -3.93
N GLY A 100 16.12 -5.60 -3.41
CA GLY A 100 16.59 -4.45 -4.18
C GLY A 100 17.49 -4.85 -5.35
N GLU A 101 18.44 -5.76 -5.15
CA GLU A 101 19.31 -6.26 -6.21
C GLU A 101 18.54 -7.02 -7.29
N LEU A 102 17.67 -7.95 -6.89
CA LEU A 102 16.83 -8.68 -7.84
C LEU A 102 15.88 -7.75 -8.62
N ALA A 103 15.37 -6.71 -7.97
CA ALA A 103 14.56 -5.69 -8.64
C ALA A 103 15.39 -4.88 -9.65
N GLY A 104 16.62 -4.51 -9.31
CA GLY A 104 17.56 -3.86 -10.22
C GLY A 104 17.81 -4.68 -11.49
N GLU A 105 18.10 -5.97 -11.35
CA GLU A 105 18.29 -6.89 -12.49
C GLU A 105 17.06 -6.99 -13.38
N ASN A 106 15.89 -7.15 -12.76
CA ASN A 106 14.64 -7.22 -13.50
C ASN A 106 14.35 -5.90 -14.23
N SER A 107 14.68 -4.76 -13.62
CA SER A 107 14.53 -3.44 -14.23
C SER A 107 15.43 -3.29 -15.45
N GLU A 108 16.70 -3.70 -15.36
CA GLU A 108 17.64 -3.67 -16.47
C GLU A 108 17.17 -4.56 -17.63
N TYR A 109 16.82 -5.81 -17.34
CA TYR A 109 16.32 -6.75 -18.34
C TYR A 109 15.07 -6.22 -19.04
N LEU A 110 14.08 -5.76 -18.27
CA LEU A 110 12.83 -5.24 -18.83
C LEU A 110 13.04 -3.93 -19.59
N SER A 111 13.99 -3.09 -19.19
CA SER A 111 14.32 -1.88 -19.94
C SER A 111 14.82 -2.22 -21.35
N GLY A 112 15.61 -3.30 -21.49
CA GLY A 112 16.02 -3.81 -22.79
C GLY A 112 14.87 -4.33 -23.65
N VAL A 113 13.83 -4.91 -23.03
CA VAL A 113 12.63 -5.39 -23.73
C VAL A 113 11.69 -4.24 -24.11
N LEU A 114 11.49 -3.27 -23.23
CA LEU A 114 10.49 -2.21 -23.36
C LEU A 114 11.01 -0.98 -24.11
N GLY A 115 12.33 -0.79 -24.19
CA GLY A 115 12.95 0.45 -24.69
C GLY A 115 12.76 1.66 -23.77
N ARG A 116 12.26 1.43 -22.54
CA ARG A 116 12.07 2.42 -21.48
C ARG A 116 12.14 1.74 -20.12
N ALA A 117 12.32 2.53 -19.06
CA ALA A 117 12.21 2.00 -17.71
C ALA A 117 10.82 1.36 -17.47
N PRO A 118 10.76 0.16 -16.86
CA PRO A 118 9.49 -0.43 -16.44
C PRO A 118 8.89 0.37 -15.29
N ASP A 119 7.56 0.47 -15.25
CA ASP A 119 6.88 0.96 -14.05
C ASP A 119 6.84 -0.11 -12.94
N HIS A 120 6.38 0.28 -11.75
CA HIS A 120 6.35 -0.62 -10.59
C HIS A 120 5.51 -1.89 -10.82
N ALA A 121 4.43 -1.81 -11.60
CA ALA A 121 3.61 -2.97 -11.89
C ALA A 121 4.30 -3.90 -12.89
N GLU A 122 4.92 -3.34 -13.93
CA GLU A 122 5.72 -4.09 -14.92
C GLU A 122 6.92 -4.77 -14.25
N LEU A 123 7.59 -4.07 -13.34
CA LEU A 123 8.67 -4.64 -12.55
C LEU A 123 8.18 -5.78 -11.64
N TYR A 124 7.00 -5.64 -11.05
CA TYR A 124 6.38 -6.70 -10.25
C TYR A 124 5.95 -7.92 -11.10
N VAL A 125 5.64 -7.75 -12.40
CA VAL A 125 5.45 -8.89 -13.32
C VAL A 125 6.71 -9.77 -13.37
N ALA A 126 7.90 -9.17 -13.41
CA ALA A 126 9.16 -9.91 -13.40
C ALA A 126 9.42 -10.65 -12.08
N HIS A 127 9.00 -10.09 -10.94
CA HIS A 127 9.04 -10.81 -9.68
C HIS A 127 8.19 -12.10 -9.74
N PHE A 128 7.01 -12.03 -10.34
CA PHE A 128 6.04 -13.12 -10.34
C PHE A 128 6.30 -14.20 -11.40
N PHE A 129 6.78 -13.80 -12.60
CA PHE A 129 6.99 -14.69 -13.74
C PHE A 129 8.46 -14.97 -14.07
N GLY A 130 9.39 -14.32 -13.35
CA GLY A 130 10.79 -14.22 -13.76
C GLY A 130 10.97 -13.23 -14.91
N ALA A 131 12.21 -12.76 -15.10
CA ALA A 131 12.57 -11.76 -16.10
C ALA A 131 12.11 -12.15 -17.52
N GLU A 132 12.45 -13.36 -17.99
CA GLU A 132 12.06 -13.82 -19.33
C GLU A 132 10.55 -13.96 -19.53
N GLY A 133 9.85 -14.49 -18.52
CA GLY A 133 8.40 -14.63 -18.55
C GLY A 133 7.71 -13.28 -18.62
N ALA A 134 8.21 -12.30 -17.86
CA ALA A 134 7.73 -10.92 -17.91
C ALA A 134 8.05 -10.26 -19.25
N GLY A 135 9.24 -10.47 -19.82
CA GLY A 135 9.58 -9.97 -21.15
C GLY A 135 8.61 -10.47 -22.23
N LYS A 136 8.32 -11.77 -22.25
CA LYS A 136 7.32 -12.37 -23.15
C LYS A 136 5.92 -11.80 -22.91
N PHE A 137 5.50 -11.70 -21.66
CA PHE A 137 4.19 -11.17 -21.28
C PHE A 137 4.00 -9.71 -21.69
N LEU A 138 4.99 -8.85 -21.40
CA LEU A 138 4.92 -7.42 -21.70
C LEU A 138 5.06 -7.14 -23.19
N SER A 139 5.84 -7.94 -23.93
CA SER A 139 5.88 -7.88 -25.39
C SER A 139 4.52 -8.26 -26.00
N ALA A 140 3.88 -9.31 -25.48
CA ALA A 140 2.53 -9.69 -25.91
C ALA A 140 1.50 -8.60 -25.58
N LEU A 141 1.59 -8.00 -24.39
CA LEU A 141 0.74 -6.88 -23.98
C LEU A 141 0.89 -5.66 -24.91
N ALA A 142 2.12 -5.31 -25.29
CA ALA A 142 2.39 -4.19 -26.19
C ALA A 142 1.87 -4.45 -27.62
N SER A 143 1.90 -5.70 -28.07
CA SER A 143 1.46 -6.10 -29.41
C SER A 143 -0.06 -6.24 -29.53
N ASP A 144 -0.68 -7.05 -28.67
CA ASP A 144 -2.13 -7.26 -28.63
C ASP A 144 -2.56 -7.63 -27.20
N PRO A 145 -3.17 -6.67 -26.46
CA PRO A 145 -3.64 -6.89 -25.10
C PRO A 145 -4.72 -7.96 -24.93
N SER A 146 -5.41 -8.35 -26.01
CA SER A 146 -6.52 -9.31 -25.97
C SER A 146 -6.08 -10.78 -25.99
N GLN A 147 -4.80 -11.04 -26.28
CA GLN A 147 -4.24 -12.39 -26.29
C GLN A 147 -4.38 -13.10 -24.94
N SER A 148 -4.63 -14.40 -24.98
CA SER A 148 -4.75 -15.22 -23.77
C SER A 148 -3.43 -15.25 -22.98
N ALA A 149 -3.45 -14.75 -21.74
CA ALA A 149 -2.27 -14.77 -20.88
C ALA A 149 -1.83 -16.21 -20.55
N ALA A 150 -2.79 -17.13 -20.42
CA ALA A 150 -2.52 -18.54 -20.20
C ALA A 150 -1.90 -19.23 -21.43
N GLY A 151 -2.16 -18.71 -22.63
CA GLY A 151 -1.48 -19.15 -23.86
C GLY A 151 -0.03 -18.69 -23.93
N ILE A 152 0.25 -17.47 -23.46
CA ILE A 152 1.63 -16.91 -23.44
C ILE A 152 2.47 -17.55 -22.33
N LEU A 153 1.91 -17.73 -21.13
CA LEU A 153 2.63 -18.25 -19.96
C LEU A 153 1.91 -19.46 -19.33
N PRO A 154 1.89 -20.63 -19.99
CA PRO A 154 1.11 -21.79 -19.54
C PRO A 154 1.55 -22.32 -18.17
N ALA A 155 2.86 -22.35 -17.88
CA ALA A 155 3.37 -22.80 -16.59
C ALA A 155 2.97 -21.84 -15.44
N ALA A 156 3.07 -20.52 -15.67
CA ALA A 156 2.65 -19.54 -14.68
C ALA A 156 1.13 -19.57 -14.45
N ALA A 157 0.35 -19.82 -15.51
CA ALA A 157 -1.10 -19.98 -15.45
C ALA A 157 -1.53 -21.21 -14.65
N ALA A 158 -0.80 -22.32 -14.79
CA ALA A 158 -1.02 -23.52 -14.00
C ALA A 158 -0.72 -23.28 -12.51
N ALA A 159 0.38 -22.60 -12.19
CA ALA A 159 0.76 -22.30 -10.81
C ALA A 159 -0.14 -21.24 -10.15
N ASN A 160 -0.70 -20.31 -10.93
CA ASN A 160 -1.37 -19.11 -10.43
C ASN A 160 -2.79 -18.95 -11.02
N ARG A 161 -3.59 -20.00 -10.91
CA ARG A 161 -4.92 -20.10 -11.54
C ARG A 161 -5.82 -18.89 -11.26
N SER A 162 -5.84 -18.38 -10.03
CA SER A 162 -6.67 -17.21 -9.66
C SER A 162 -6.27 -15.90 -10.34
N THR A 163 -5.01 -15.78 -10.79
CA THR A 163 -4.52 -14.62 -11.54
C THR A 163 -4.80 -14.77 -13.04
N PHE A 164 -4.69 -15.97 -13.60
CA PHE A 164 -4.85 -16.20 -15.04
C PHE A 164 -6.27 -16.56 -15.48
N TYR A 165 -7.17 -16.88 -14.56
CA TYR A 165 -8.54 -17.29 -14.88
C TYR A 165 -9.54 -16.53 -14.03
N GLY A 166 -10.70 -16.21 -14.63
CA GLY A 166 -11.85 -15.58 -13.98
C GLY A 166 -13.15 -16.33 -14.30
N ALA A 167 -14.28 -15.70 -13.99
CA ALA A 167 -15.60 -16.29 -14.24
C ALA A 167 -15.85 -16.62 -15.73
N ASN A 168 -15.27 -15.84 -16.63
CA ASN A 168 -15.44 -15.98 -18.08
C ASN A 168 -14.34 -16.85 -18.74
N GLY A 169 -13.54 -17.57 -17.95
CA GLY A 169 -12.45 -18.42 -18.47
C GLY A 169 -11.06 -17.77 -18.34
N ALA A 170 -10.19 -18.05 -19.31
CA ALA A 170 -8.81 -17.52 -19.31
C ALA A 170 -8.81 -16.00 -19.51
N ARG A 171 -8.05 -15.29 -18.69
CA ARG A 171 -7.83 -13.85 -18.82
C ARG A 171 -6.87 -13.55 -19.96
N SER A 172 -7.11 -12.44 -20.63
CA SER A 172 -6.18 -11.81 -21.55
C SER A 172 -4.95 -11.24 -20.81
N VAL A 173 -3.87 -10.95 -21.53
CA VAL A 173 -2.69 -10.30 -20.98
C VAL A 173 -3.03 -8.91 -20.42
N GLY A 174 -3.93 -8.17 -21.06
CA GLY A 174 -4.43 -6.88 -20.57
C GLY A 174 -5.17 -7.00 -19.24
N GLU A 175 -6.04 -8.01 -19.09
CA GLU A 175 -6.76 -8.26 -17.84
C GLU A 175 -5.83 -8.70 -16.71
N VAL A 176 -4.85 -9.57 -16.98
CA VAL A 176 -3.84 -9.97 -15.99
C VAL A 176 -3.03 -8.75 -15.55
N MET A 177 -2.61 -7.90 -16.49
CA MET A 177 -1.87 -6.69 -16.15
C MET A 177 -2.72 -5.72 -15.32
N GLY A 178 -4.02 -5.57 -15.64
CA GLY A 178 -4.96 -4.78 -14.85
C GLY A 178 -5.09 -5.28 -13.40
N VAL A 179 -5.16 -6.60 -13.20
CA VAL A 179 -5.18 -7.20 -11.86
C VAL A 179 -3.89 -6.89 -11.08
N ILE A 180 -2.74 -7.01 -11.73
CA ILE A 180 -1.44 -6.73 -11.11
C ILE A 180 -1.30 -5.25 -10.76
N ARG A 181 -1.62 -4.34 -11.70
CA ARG A 181 -1.65 -2.89 -11.46
C ARG A 181 -2.54 -2.52 -10.28
N ALA A 182 -3.73 -3.10 -10.20
CA ALA A 182 -4.65 -2.85 -9.09
C ALA A 182 -4.12 -3.35 -7.74
N ARG A 183 -3.38 -4.46 -7.70
CA ARG A 183 -2.71 -4.94 -6.47
C ARG A 183 -1.59 -4.00 -6.06
N MET A 184 -0.73 -3.59 -7.00
CA MET A 184 0.37 -2.66 -6.75
C MET A 184 -0.11 -1.29 -6.28
N ALA A 185 -1.18 -0.75 -6.90
CA ALA A 185 -1.78 0.51 -6.48
C ALA A 185 -2.27 0.45 -5.03
N ARG A 186 -3.06 -0.58 -4.67
CA ARG A 186 -3.55 -0.75 -3.28
C ARG A 186 -2.42 -0.85 -2.26
N ALA A 187 -1.34 -1.56 -2.60
CA ALA A 187 -0.18 -1.64 -1.74
C ALA A 187 0.50 -0.27 -1.58
N SER A 188 0.70 0.45 -2.68
CA SER A 188 1.35 1.77 -2.70
C SER A 188 0.53 2.85 -1.98
N ASP A 189 -0.79 2.89 -2.17
CA ASP A 189 -1.69 3.86 -1.51
C ASP A 189 -1.66 3.70 0.01
N SER A 190 -1.62 2.46 0.48
CA SER A 190 -1.52 2.18 1.92
C SER A 190 -0.18 2.64 2.50
N VAL A 191 0.90 2.60 1.72
CA VAL A 191 2.22 3.14 2.11
C VAL A 191 2.17 4.67 2.14
N GLY A 192 1.57 5.30 1.13
CA GLY A 192 1.38 6.75 1.10
C GLY A 192 0.57 7.27 2.29
N GLY A 193 -0.47 6.52 2.71
CA GLY A 193 -1.26 6.81 3.90
C GLY A 193 -0.47 6.67 5.20
N GLU A 194 0.28 5.58 5.36
CA GLU A 194 1.18 5.36 6.51
C GLU A 194 2.26 6.45 6.59
N ASP A 195 2.86 6.81 5.46
CA ASP A 195 3.88 7.84 5.36
C ASP A 195 3.34 9.24 5.65
N ALA A 196 2.12 9.55 5.19
CA ALA A 196 1.43 10.79 5.53
C ALA A 196 1.12 10.86 7.03
N LEU A 197 0.67 9.75 7.62
CA LEU A 197 0.39 9.65 9.05
C LEU A 197 1.66 9.79 9.90
N GLN A 198 2.75 9.18 9.46
CA GLN A 198 4.05 9.28 10.13
C GLN A 198 4.65 10.68 9.99
N ARG A 199 4.53 11.33 8.82
CA ARG A 199 4.92 12.73 8.63
C ARG A 199 4.10 13.65 9.54
N ALA A 200 2.78 13.46 9.58
CA ALA A 200 1.91 14.18 10.50
C ALA A 200 2.36 13.97 11.96
N ALA A 201 2.61 12.73 12.38
CA ALA A 201 3.08 12.41 13.73
C ALA A 201 4.46 13.05 14.05
N SER A 202 5.40 13.06 13.09
CA SER A 202 6.69 13.74 13.26
C SER A 202 6.59 15.26 13.31
N MET A 203 5.52 15.83 12.75
CA MET A 203 5.18 17.26 12.83
C MET A 203 4.31 17.57 14.07
N GLY A 204 4.12 16.60 14.98
CA GLY A 204 3.27 16.75 16.16
C GLY A 204 1.77 16.78 15.86
N VAL A 205 1.36 16.47 14.63
CA VAL A 205 -0.04 16.36 14.21
C VAL A 205 -0.50 14.93 14.52
N THR A 206 -1.13 14.75 15.67
CA THR A 206 -1.81 13.47 15.97
C THR A 206 -3.10 13.40 15.15
N PRO A 207 -3.32 12.33 14.36
CA PRO A 207 -4.63 12.10 13.75
C PRO A 207 -5.65 12.00 14.88
N ALA A 208 -6.75 12.76 14.80
CA ALA A 208 -7.88 12.54 15.67
C ALA A 208 -8.34 11.09 15.46
N SER A 209 -8.11 10.23 16.44
CA SER A 209 -8.62 8.86 16.39
C SER A 209 -10.14 8.95 16.25
N ALA A 210 -10.69 8.34 15.20
CA ALA A 210 -12.13 8.24 14.97
C ALA A 210 -12.84 7.31 15.99
N ALA A 211 -12.28 7.15 17.19
CA ALA A 211 -12.80 6.31 18.26
C ALA A 211 -12.66 7.04 19.60
N ALA A 212 -13.33 8.19 19.69
CA ALA A 212 -14.03 8.60 20.89
C ALA A 212 -15.07 9.63 20.43
N GLN A 213 -16.33 9.24 20.42
CA GLN A 213 -17.40 10.21 20.62
C GLN A 213 -17.14 10.83 22.00
N GLN A 214 -16.30 11.87 22.06
CA GLN A 214 -16.35 12.80 23.16
C GLN A 214 -17.69 13.50 23.02
N GLN A 215 -18.71 12.94 23.65
CA GLN A 215 -19.90 13.69 24.01
C GLN A 215 -19.39 14.91 24.77
N PHE A 216 -19.39 16.04 24.09
CA PHE A 216 -19.11 17.32 24.69
C PHE A 216 -20.22 17.59 25.72
N THR A 217 -20.00 17.15 26.96
CA THR A 217 -20.88 17.45 28.07
C THR A 217 -20.55 18.86 28.52
N GLY A 218 -21.03 19.83 27.76
CA GLY A 218 -21.05 21.22 28.22
C GLY A 218 -21.69 21.31 29.61
N GLY A 219 -21.34 22.37 30.34
CA GLY A 219 -21.92 22.68 31.65
C GLY A 219 -23.46 22.72 31.61
N PRO A 220 -24.14 22.73 32.77
CA PRO A 220 -25.59 22.51 32.88
C PRO A 220 -26.45 23.35 31.91
N ILE A 221 -26.03 24.58 31.61
CA ILE A 221 -26.72 25.49 30.67
C ILE A 221 -26.66 24.99 29.20
N ALA A 222 -25.56 24.36 28.78
CA ALA A 222 -25.40 23.84 27.42
C ALA A 222 -26.34 22.63 27.15
N ARG A 223 -26.67 21.86 28.19
CA ARG A 223 -27.61 20.74 28.08
C ARG A 223 -29.05 21.21 27.94
N GLU A 224 -29.44 22.28 28.65
CA GLU A 224 -30.77 22.88 28.51
C GLU A 224 -30.99 23.45 27.11
N PHE A 225 -29.97 24.09 26.52
CA PHE A 225 -30.07 24.63 25.17
C PHE A 225 -30.19 23.55 24.08
N GLN A 226 -29.46 22.43 24.24
CA GLN A 226 -29.58 21.27 23.34
C GLN A 226 -30.93 20.54 23.49
N GLY A 227 -31.44 20.41 24.72
CA GLY A 227 -32.76 19.82 24.97
C GLY A 227 -33.90 20.64 24.37
N ALA A 228 -33.82 21.97 24.46
CA ALA A 228 -34.79 22.88 23.84
C ALA A 228 -34.74 22.84 22.30
N ALA A 229 -33.56 22.68 21.71
CA ALA A 229 -33.40 22.56 20.26
C ALA A 229 -33.93 21.22 19.70
N ALA A 230 -33.77 20.11 20.43
CA ALA A 230 -34.28 18.79 20.03
C ALA A 230 -35.81 18.69 20.10
N ALA A 231 -36.46 19.41 21.02
CA ALA A 231 -37.92 19.47 21.13
C ALA A 231 -38.59 20.33 20.03
N GLY A 232 -37.82 21.19 19.35
CA GLY A 232 -38.30 22.10 18.31
C GLY A 232 -38.32 21.55 16.89
N GLY A 233 -37.97 20.28 16.68
CA GLY A 233 -38.11 19.60 15.37
C GLY A 233 -37.16 20.08 14.27
N ASN A 234 -36.11 20.82 14.58
CA ASN A 234 -35.13 21.24 13.56
C ASN A 234 -34.02 20.19 13.42
N SER A 235 -33.82 19.70 12.20
CA SER A 235 -32.75 18.77 11.84
C SER A 235 -31.37 19.44 11.92
N LEU A 236 -30.39 18.71 12.44
CA LEU A 236 -28.98 19.12 12.50
C LEU A 236 -28.39 19.26 11.09
N PRO A 237 -27.52 20.25 10.82
CA PRO A 237 -26.82 20.35 9.55
C PRO A 237 -25.89 19.15 9.36
N GLN A 238 -25.96 18.49 8.19
CA GLN A 238 -25.04 17.41 7.83
C GLN A 238 -23.62 17.94 7.63
N GLY A 239 -22.63 17.17 8.08
CA GLY A 239 -21.22 17.53 8.03
C GLY A 239 -20.74 17.80 6.60
N GLY A 240 -20.25 19.02 6.37
CA GLY A 240 -19.73 19.47 5.08
C GLY A 240 -19.84 20.98 4.85
N SER A 241 -20.62 21.71 5.65
CA SER A 241 -20.77 23.16 5.51
C SER A 241 -19.59 23.92 6.08
N SER A 242 -19.09 24.93 5.35
CA SER A 242 -18.05 25.82 5.87
C SER A 242 -18.60 26.69 7.00
N MET A 243 -17.72 27.20 7.86
CA MET A 243 -18.13 28.07 8.98
C MET A 243 -18.87 29.34 8.52
N ALA A 244 -18.59 29.80 7.28
CA ALA A 244 -19.29 30.90 6.65
C ALA A 244 -20.76 30.55 6.27
N ASP A 245 -21.04 29.28 5.99
CA ASP A 245 -22.39 28.81 5.66
C ASP A 245 -23.22 28.63 6.92
N THR A 246 -22.62 28.13 8.01
CA THR A 246 -23.26 28.10 9.32
C THR A 246 -23.65 29.51 9.78
N LEU A 247 -22.76 30.50 9.64
CA LEU A 247 -23.05 31.88 10.01
C LEU A 247 -24.16 32.49 9.14
N ARG A 248 -24.15 32.26 7.82
CA ARG A 248 -25.23 32.74 6.95
C ARG A 248 -26.58 32.11 7.26
N GLN A 249 -26.60 30.83 7.60
CA GLN A 249 -27.83 30.09 7.89
C GLN A 249 -28.38 30.40 9.29
N THR A 250 -27.49 30.69 10.25
CA THR A 250 -27.87 31.05 11.62
C THR A 250 -28.32 32.50 11.74
N PHE A 251 -27.70 33.41 11.00
CA PHE A 251 -28.02 34.84 11.05
C PHE A 251 -28.94 35.33 9.92
N ALA A 252 -29.39 34.42 9.03
CA ALA A 252 -30.33 34.69 7.95
C ALA A 252 -30.12 36.08 7.31
N LEU A 253 -28.88 36.36 6.89
CA LEU A 253 -28.56 37.56 6.11
C LEU A 253 -29.00 37.31 4.66
N ASN A 254 -30.31 37.13 4.49
CA ASN A 254 -31.01 37.34 3.23
C ASN A 254 -32.10 38.38 3.49
N GLU A 255 -32.17 39.33 2.57
CA GLU A 255 -32.80 40.63 2.65
C GLU A 255 -34.30 40.60 3.07
N GLY A 256 -34.70 41.54 3.93
CA GLY A 256 -36.09 42.00 4.03
C GLY A 256 -37.09 41.18 4.86
N GLY A 257 -36.68 40.14 5.58
CA GLY A 257 -37.60 39.32 6.40
C GLY A 257 -37.57 39.65 7.89
N SER A 258 -38.74 39.91 8.50
CA SER A 258 -38.90 40.11 9.96
C SER A 258 -38.26 38.98 10.77
N ALA A 259 -37.56 39.34 11.85
CA ALA A 259 -36.91 38.41 12.78
C ALA A 259 -37.82 37.24 13.21
N PRO A 260 -37.29 36.01 13.31
CA PRO A 260 -38.04 34.82 13.72
C PRO A 260 -38.75 34.99 15.08
N ALA A 261 -39.90 34.34 15.25
CA ALA A 261 -40.75 34.47 16.44
C ALA A 261 -40.02 34.18 17.77
N HIS A 262 -39.06 33.26 17.75
CA HIS A 262 -38.23 32.93 18.93
C HIS A 262 -37.29 34.07 19.33
N VAL A 263 -36.80 34.87 18.37
CA VAL A 263 -35.97 36.06 18.63
C VAL A 263 -36.81 37.18 19.27
N LYS A 264 -38.06 37.35 18.82
CA LYS A 264 -39.00 38.29 19.45
C LYS A 264 -39.37 37.87 20.88
N GLN A 265 -39.52 36.57 21.13
CA GLN A 265 -39.73 36.04 22.49
C GLN A 265 -38.50 36.20 23.39
N ALA A 266 -37.29 36.01 22.85
CA ALA A 266 -36.06 36.24 23.59
C ALA A 266 -35.90 37.73 23.98
N TYR A 267 -36.19 38.65 23.06
CA TYR A 267 -36.15 40.09 23.33
C TYR A 267 -37.23 40.53 24.33
N GLY A 268 -38.44 39.98 24.26
CA GLY A 268 -39.50 40.28 25.22
C GLY A 268 -39.17 39.83 26.64
N ARG A 269 -38.42 38.73 26.80
CA ARG A 269 -37.97 38.24 28.12
C ARG A 269 -36.82 39.06 28.70
N LEU A 270 -35.95 39.62 27.88
CA LEU A 270 -34.87 40.51 28.31
C LEU A 270 -35.40 41.89 28.70
N SER A 271 -36.35 42.43 27.94
CA SER A 271 -37.03 43.70 28.28
C SER A 271 -37.84 43.61 29.59
N ALA A 272 -38.44 42.46 29.89
CA ALA A 272 -39.14 42.21 31.15
C ALA A 272 -38.20 42.15 32.38
N LEU A 273 -36.89 42.02 32.16
CA LEU A 273 -35.84 42.06 33.21
C LEU A 273 -35.18 43.43 33.33
N GLY A 274 -35.68 44.46 32.62
CA GLY A 274 -35.19 45.83 32.73
C GLY A 274 -33.82 46.08 32.07
N LEU A 275 -33.43 45.25 31.10
CA LEU A 275 -32.24 45.43 30.25
C LEU A 275 -32.63 45.72 28.80
#